data_AF-A0AAD8DN09-F1
#
_entry.id   AF-A0AAD8DN09-F1
#
_cell.length_a   1.000
_cell.length_b   1.000
_cell.length_c   1.000
_cell.angle_alpha   90.00
_cell.angle_beta   90.00
_cell.angle_gamma   90.00
#
_symmetry.space_group_name_H-M   'P 1'
#
loop_
_entity.id
_entity.type
_entity.pdbx_description
1 polymer ?
#
loop_
_entity_poly.entity_id
_entity_poly.type
_entity_poly.pdbx_seq_one_letter_code
_entity_poly.pdbx_strand_id
1 'polypeptide(L)'
;MDMDEQLWSEARKICRICLRIDPRSFDIFNSYYVERNTLYCDMLAYCTKYILHPKDGLPPYMCRNCIEHLEDMYEFHLDCEESEKNFLWLLSVR
;
A
#
# COMPACT_ATOMS: atom_id res chain seq x y z
N MET A 1 8.78 33.27 13.65
CA MET A 1 8.52 31.96 13.03
C MET A 1 7.18 31.53 13.55
N ASP A 2 6.17 31.63 12.69
CA ASP A 2 4.77 31.59 13.09
C ASP A 2 4.38 30.19 13.53
N MET A 3 3.79 30.13 14.73
CA MET A 3 3.31 28.92 15.40
C MET A 3 2.23 28.18 14.59
N ASP A 4 1.64 28.86 13.60
CA ASP A 4 0.65 28.30 12.66
C ASP A 4 1.27 27.43 11.57
N GLU A 5 2.49 27.73 11.09
CA GLU A 5 3.11 27.03 9.96
C GLU A 5 3.49 25.58 10.32
N GLN A 6 3.81 25.35 11.59
CA GLN A 6 4.15 24.03 12.13
C GLN A 6 2.91 23.18 12.45
N LEU A 7 1.75 23.81 12.66
CA LEU A 7 0.47 23.12 12.87
C LEU A 7 -0.11 22.61 11.53
N TRP A 8 0.13 23.34 10.43
CA TRP A 8 -0.32 22.95 9.09
C TRP A 8 0.41 21.73 8.52
N SER A 9 1.65 21.48 8.94
CA SER A 9 2.50 20.40 8.41
C SER A 9 2.12 19.02 8.97
N GLU A 10 1.70 18.93 10.24
CA GLU A 10 1.21 17.68 10.84
C GLU A 10 -0.29 17.41 10.55
N ALA A 11 -1.06 18.46 10.24
CA ALA A 11 -2.52 18.36 10.03
C ALA A 11 -2.94 17.86 8.64
N ARG A 12 -2.04 17.83 7.65
CA ARG A 12 -2.39 17.50 6.26
C ARG A 12 -1.68 16.24 5.75
N LYS A 13 -2.01 15.09 6.34
CA LYS A 13 -1.65 13.80 5.73
C LYS A 13 -2.49 13.59 4.47
N ILE A 14 -1.85 13.69 3.30
CA ILE A 14 -2.47 13.45 2.00
C ILE A 14 -2.31 11.97 1.64
N CYS A 15 -3.40 11.31 1.27
CA CYS A 15 -3.35 9.95 0.78
C CYS A 15 -2.68 9.87 -0.60
N ARG A 16 -1.67 9.00 -0.75
CA ARG A 16 -0.90 8.77 -1.97
C ARG A 16 -1.76 8.32 -3.16
N ILE A 17 -2.86 7.61 -2.90
CA ILE A 17 -3.71 7.02 -3.95
C ILE A 17 -4.81 7.98 -4.39
N CYS A 18 -5.62 8.45 -3.44
CA CYS A 18 -6.80 9.26 -3.76
C CYS A 18 -6.59 10.78 -3.59
N LEU A 19 -5.40 11.20 -3.13
CA LEU A 19 -5.00 12.60 -2.92
C LEU A 19 -5.88 13.38 -1.94
N ARG A 20 -6.74 12.70 -1.18
CA ARG A 20 -7.55 13.31 -0.12
C ARG A 20 -6.74 13.49 1.14
N ILE A 21 -7.01 14.57 1.87
CA ILE A 21 -6.47 14.78 3.21
C ILE A 21 -7.23 13.90 4.19
N ASP A 22 -6.52 13.06 4.93
CA ASP A 22 -7.05 12.29 6.05
C ASP A 22 -5.98 12.22 7.16
N PRO A 23 -6.15 12.94 8.28
CA PRO A 23 -5.20 12.94 9.40
C PRO A 23 -4.93 11.55 10.00
N ARG A 24 -5.85 10.59 9.78
CA ARG A 24 -5.73 9.20 10.24
C ARG A 24 -5.03 8.29 9.23
N SER A 25 -4.47 8.86 8.16
CA SER A 25 -3.69 8.09 7.19
C SER A 25 -2.45 7.47 7.83
N PHE A 26 -2.10 6.30 7.33
CA PHE A 26 -0.99 5.47 7.79
C PHE A 26 0.24 5.73 6.94
N ASP A 27 1.41 5.73 7.56
CA ASP A 27 2.69 5.75 6.84
C ASP A 27 2.93 4.38 6.20
N ILE A 28 2.92 4.32 4.87
CA ILE A 28 3.00 3.04 4.13
C ILE A 28 4.38 2.37 4.20
N PHE A 29 5.42 3.10 4.59
CA PHE A 29 6.78 2.56 4.73
C PHE A 29 7.05 1.98 6.12
N ASN A 30 6.18 2.26 7.09
CA ASN A 30 6.32 1.81 8.49
C ASN A 30 5.11 1.02 9.01
N SER A 31 3.99 1.03 8.28
CA SER A 31 2.78 0.28 8.63
C SER A 31 2.68 -0.96 7.74
N TYR A 32 2.19 -2.06 8.31
CA TYR A 32 2.13 -3.36 7.65
C TYR A 32 0.75 -4.00 7.82
N TYR A 33 0.43 -4.87 6.86
CA TYR A 33 -0.71 -5.78 6.94
C TYR A 33 -0.31 -6.97 7.81
N VAL A 34 -0.98 -7.12 8.96
CA VAL A 34 -0.53 -8.01 10.04
C VAL A 34 -0.62 -9.48 9.64
N GLU A 35 -1.70 -9.83 8.96
CA GLU A 35 -2.06 -11.18 8.51
C GLU A 35 -1.01 -11.77 7.57
N ARG A 36 -0.37 -10.91 6.77
CA ARG A 36 0.68 -11.30 5.81
C ARG A 36 2.08 -10.86 6.23
N ASN A 37 2.22 -10.19 7.38
CA ASN A 37 3.47 -9.62 7.86
C ASN A 37 4.24 -8.87 6.75
N THR A 38 3.53 -8.02 5.99
CA THR A 38 4.06 -7.35 4.79
C THR A 38 3.77 -5.86 4.86
N LEU A 39 4.75 -5.01 4.54
CA LEU A 39 4.56 -3.55 4.52
C LEU A 39 3.57 -3.13 3.43
N TYR A 40 2.79 -2.08 3.69
CA TYR A 40 1.85 -1.58 2.66
C TYR A 40 2.57 -1.06 1.43
N CYS A 41 3.79 -0.49 1.56
CA CYS A 41 4.58 -0.10 0.40
C CYS A 41 4.95 -1.30 -0.48
N ASP A 42 5.25 -2.45 0.13
CA ASP A 42 5.63 -3.67 -0.59
C ASP A 42 4.42 -4.29 -1.29
N MET A 43 3.27 -4.34 -0.59
CA MET A 43 1.99 -4.77 -1.20
C MET A 43 1.63 -3.90 -2.40
N LEU A 44 1.73 -2.57 -2.27
CA LEU A 44 1.41 -1.65 -3.34
C LEU A 44 2.36 -1.80 -4.53
N ALA A 45 3.66 -1.95 -4.26
CA ALA A 45 4.65 -2.19 -5.31
C ALA A 45 4.39 -3.52 -6.03
N TYR A 46 4.07 -4.56 -5.27
CA TYR A 46 3.75 -5.88 -5.80
C TYR A 46 2.50 -5.86 -6.69
N CYS A 47 1.44 -5.19 -6.26
CA CYS A 47 0.18 -5.09 -7.00
C CYS A 47 0.27 -4.21 -8.25
N THR A 48 1.00 -3.10 -8.20
CA THR A 48 1.07 -2.12 -9.29
C THR A 48 2.29 -2.29 -10.21
N LYS A 49 3.25 -3.13 -9.81
CA LYS A 49 4.57 -3.28 -10.43
C LYS A 49 5.39 -1.97 -10.48
N TYR A 50 4.98 -0.96 -9.72
CA TYR A 50 5.69 0.30 -9.56
C TYR A 50 6.56 0.25 -8.31
N ILE A 51 7.85 0.57 -8.41
CA ILE A 51 8.76 0.57 -7.26
C ILE A 51 8.56 1.87 -6.47
N LEU A 52 8.20 1.74 -5.19
CA LEU A 52 8.05 2.87 -4.29
C LEU A 52 9.37 3.22 -3.61
N HIS A 53 9.62 4.51 -3.43
CA HIS A 53 10.79 4.97 -2.68
C HIS A 53 10.38 6.10 -1.72
N PRO A 54 10.85 6.14 -0.46
CA PRO A 54 10.47 7.18 0.50
C PRO A 54 10.76 8.62 0.06
N LYS A 55 11.61 8.80 -0.96
CA LYS A 55 12.02 10.09 -1.53
C LYS A 55 11.55 10.30 -2.98
N ASP A 56 10.50 9.60 -3.41
CA ASP A 56 9.94 9.74 -4.76
C ASP A 56 9.14 11.04 -4.98
N GLY A 57 9.00 11.88 -3.95
CA GLY A 57 8.27 13.15 -4.02
C GLY A 57 6.75 12.99 -3.91
N LEU A 58 6.26 11.78 -3.64
CA LEU A 58 4.84 11.49 -3.42
C LEU A 58 4.52 11.39 -1.92
N PRO A 59 3.25 11.55 -1.53
CA PRO A 59 2.86 11.42 -0.14
C PRO A 59 3.25 10.03 0.43
N PRO A 60 3.85 9.96 1.63
CA PRO A 60 4.18 8.69 2.28
C PRO A 60 2.99 8.07 3.02
N TYR A 61 1.80 8.66 2.90
CA TYR A 61 0.62 8.26 3.66
C TYR A 61 -0.47 7.64 2.78
N MET A 62 -1.25 6.72 3.33
CA MET A 62 -2.45 6.19 2.68
C MET A 62 -3.62 6.18 3.66
N CYS A 63 -4.80 6.64 3.21
CA CYS A 63 -5.99 6.62 4.03
C CYS A 63 -6.55 5.20 4.18
N ARG A 64 -7.35 4.96 5.21
CA ARG A 64 -7.90 3.63 5.53
C ARG A 64 -8.62 2.98 4.36
N ASN A 65 -9.50 3.70 3.67
CA ASN A 65 -10.25 3.14 2.54
C ASN A 65 -9.34 2.66 1.39
N CYS A 66 -8.21 3.34 1.15
CA CYS A 66 -7.26 2.92 0.12
C CYS A 66 -6.41 1.73 0.59
N ILE A 67 -6.17 1.59 1.90
CA ILE A 67 -5.52 0.42 2.48
C ILE A 67 -6.43 -0.81 2.38
N GLU A 68 -7.70 -0.69 2.75
CA GLU A 68 -8.67 -1.80 2.65
C GLU A 68 -8.75 -2.33 1.20
N HIS A 69 -8.82 -1.43 0.21
CA HIS A 69 -8.76 -1.84 -1.20
C HIS A 69 -7.41 -2.46 -1.62
N LEU A 70 -6.30 -2.02 -1.02
CA LEU A 70 -4.98 -2.59 -1.28
C LEU A 70 -4.87 -4.01 -0.71
N GLU A 71 -5.40 -4.23 0.50
CA GLU A 71 -5.50 -5.55 1.13
C GLU A 71 -6.32 -6.49 0.25
N ASP A 72 -7.53 -6.09 -0.16
CA ASP A 72 -8.39 -6.87 -1.06
C ASP A 72 -7.67 -7.22 -2.38
N MET A 73 -7.02 -6.24 -3.00
CA MET A 73 -6.30 -6.43 -4.26
C MET A 73 -5.11 -7.38 -4.08
N TYR A 74 -4.37 -7.26 -2.98
CA TYR A 74 -3.19 -8.06 -2.69
C TYR A 74 -3.56 -9.52 -2.47
N GLU A 75 -4.59 -9.79 -1.66
CA GLU A 75 -5.12 -11.14 -1.44
C GLU A 75 -5.58 -11.78 -2.75
N PHE A 76 -6.34 -11.04 -3.57
CA PHE A 76 -6.77 -11.54 -4.88
C PHE A 76 -5.58 -11.86 -5.81
N HIS A 77 -4.52 -11.07 -5.78
CA HIS A 77 -3.31 -11.32 -6.57
C HIS A 77 -2.61 -12.61 -6.12
N LEU A 78 -2.51 -12.86 -4.81
CA LEU A 78 -1.94 -14.09 -4.26
C LEU A 78 -2.76 -15.32 -4.66
N ASP A 79 -4.09 -15.22 -4.61
CA ASP A 79 -4.99 -16.29 -5.04
C ASP A 79 -4.80 -16.61 -6.53
N CYS A 80 -4.61 -15.58 -7.36
CA CYS A 80 -4.32 -15.75 -8.78
C CYS A 80 -2.98 -16.46 -9.02
N GLU A 81 -1.91 -16.07 -8.32
CA GLU A 81 -0.61 -16.74 -8.42
C GLU A 81 -0.67 -18.20 -7.97
N GLU A 82 -1.39 -18.48 -6.88
CA GLU A 82 -1.56 -19.85 -6.39
C GLU A 82 -2.37 -20.69 -7.39
N SER A 83 -3.42 -20.12 -7.97
CA SER A 83 -4.19 -20.77 -9.04
C SER A 83 -3.32 -21.09 -10.25
N GLU A 84 -2.48 -20.15 -10.69
CA GLU A 84 -1.55 -20.36 -11.80
C GLU A 84 -0.52 -21.46 -11.49
N LYS A 85 0.08 -21.46 -10.30
CA LYS A 85 1.02 -22.51 -9.86
C LYS A 85 0.36 -23.88 -9.90
N ASN A 86 -0.86 -24.01 -9.39
CA ASN A 86 -1.62 -25.26 -9.41
C ASN A 86 -1.92 -25.72 -10.83
N PHE A 87 -2.30 -24.81 -11.72
CA PHE A 87 -2.53 -25.11 -13.12
C PHE A 87 -1.26 -25.58 -13.84
N LEU A 88 -0.13 -24.90 -13.64
CA LEU A 88 1.16 -25.30 -14.22
C LEU A 88 1.66 -26.63 -13.67
N TRP A 89 1.48 -26.88 -12.38
CA TRP A 89 1.80 -28.15 -11.76
C TRP A 89 1.03 -29.30 -12.44
N LEU A 90 -0.28 -29.14 -12.64
CA LEU A 90 -1.12 -30.12 -13.36
C LEU A 90 -0.64 -30.41 -14.77
N LEU A 91 -0.04 -29.43 -15.47
CA LEU A 91 0.53 -29.63 -16.80
C LEU A 91 1.88 -30.35 -16.77
N SER A 92 2.64 -30.22 -15.68
CA SER A 92 3.98 -30.80 -15.53
C SER A 92 4.00 -32.27 -15.07
N VAL A 93 2.91 -32.75 -14.46
CA VAL A 93 2.78 -34.13 -13.95
C VAL A 93 2.05 -35.07 -14.93
N ARG A 94 1.77 -34.59 -16.16
CA ARG A 94 1.30 -35.40 -17.29
C ARG A 94 2.48 -35.90 -18.11
#